data_AF-A0A447XTZ2-F1
#
_entry.id   AF-A0A447XTZ2-F1
#
_cell.length_a   1.000
_cell.length_b   1.000
_cell.length_c   1.000
_cell.angle_alpha   90.00
_cell.angle_beta   90.00
_cell.angle_gamma   90.00
#
_symmetry.space_group_name_H-M   'P 1'
#
loop_
_entity.id
_entity.type
_entity.pdbx_description
1 polymer ?
#
loop_
_entity_poly.entity_id
_entity_poly.type
_entity_poly.pdbx_seq_one_letter_code
_entity_poly.pdbx_strand_id
1 'polypeptide(L)'
;MMKPDAHQVKQFLLNLQDTICQQLSAVDGAEFVEDSWQREAGGGGRSRVLRNGGVFEQAGVNFSHVHGEAMPASATAHRPELAGRSFEAMGVSLVVASA
;
A
#
# COMPACT_ATOMS: atom_id res chain seq x y z
N MET A 1 -9.61 20.10 16.48
CA MET A 1 -9.22 18.71 16.15
C MET A 1 -7.86 18.74 15.49
N MET A 2 -6.90 17.95 15.97
CA MET A 2 -5.58 17.82 15.34
C MET A 2 -5.72 16.92 14.11
N LYS A 3 -5.42 17.44 12.93
CA LYS A 3 -5.40 16.66 11.69
C LYS A 3 -4.23 15.66 11.79
N PRO A 4 -4.43 14.36 11.50
CA PRO A 4 -3.32 13.41 11.45
C PRO A 4 -2.25 13.93 10.48
N ASP A 5 -0.99 13.87 10.90
CA ASP A 5 0.12 14.23 10.04
C ASP A 5 0.33 13.12 8.99
N ALA A 6 -0.13 13.39 7.76
CA ALA A 6 -0.05 12.46 6.65
C ALA A 6 1.40 12.04 6.33
N HIS A 7 2.37 12.93 6.57
CA HIS A 7 3.77 12.58 6.39
C HIS A 7 4.22 11.52 7.42
N GLN A 8 3.86 11.69 8.69
CA GLN A 8 4.18 10.70 9.73
C GLN A 8 3.50 9.35 9.46
N VAL A 9 2.23 9.36 9.03
CA VAL A 9 1.52 8.12 8.67
C VAL A 9 2.19 7.44 7.46
N LYS A 10 2.58 8.21 6.43
CA LYS A 10 3.31 7.69 5.27
C LYS A 10 4.63 7.01 5.69
N GLN A 11 5.43 7.66 6.52
CA GLN A 11 6.69 7.10 7.01
C GLN A 11 6.48 5.80 7.80
N PHE A 12 5.48 5.80 8.69
CA PHE A 12 5.10 4.60 9.42
C PHE A 12 4.72 3.45 8.48
N LEU A 13 3.88 3.70 7.47
CA LEU A 13 3.42 2.66 6.53
C LEU A 13 4.54 2.13 5.62
N LEU A 14 5.47 2.98 5.19
CA LEU A 14 6.65 2.55 4.44
C LEU A 14 7.54 1.64 5.29
N ASN A 15 7.85 2.06 6.53
CA ASN A 15 8.62 1.27 7.48
C ASN A 15 7.93 -0.05 7.84
N LEU A 16 6.59 -0.06 7.92
CA LEU A 16 5.81 -1.26 8.15
C LEU A 16 5.96 -2.25 6.98
N GLN A 17 5.86 -1.78 5.73
CA GLN A 17 6.10 -2.63 4.57
C GLN A 17 7.53 -3.20 4.58
N ASP A 18 8.54 -2.37 4.86
CA ASP A 18 9.93 -2.80 4.96
C ASP A 18 10.12 -3.88 6.03
N THR A 19 9.55 -3.67 7.21
CA THR A 19 9.61 -4.63 8.33
C THR A 19 8.95 -5.95 7.97
N ILE A 20 7.74 -5.94 7.40
CA ILE A 20 7.02 -7.16 7.02
C ILE A 20 7.81 -7.94 5.95
N CYS A 21 8.30 -7.26 4.91
CA CYS A 21 9.07 -7.92 3.86
C CYS A 21 10.35 -8.55 4.42
N GLN A 22 11.08 -7.84 5.28
CA GLN A 22 12.30 -8.36 5.90
C GLN A 22 12.02 -9.61 6.75
N GLN A 23 10.96 -9.61 7.56
CA GLN A 23 10.62 -10.75 8.41
C GLN A 23 10.14 -11.95 7.59
N LEU A 24 9.31 -11.74 6.57
CA LEU A 24 8.84 -12.81 5.69
C LEU A 24 10.00 -13.42 4.88
N SER A 25 10.90 -12.60 4.33
CA SER A 25 12.10 -13.10 3.64
C SER A 25 13.05 -13.85 4.57
N ALA A 26 13.19 -13.44 5.83
CA ALA A 26 14.04 -14.16 6.80
C ALA A 26 13.48 -15.55 7.14
N VAL A 27 12.15 -15.72 7.15
CA VAL A 27 11.50 -17.02 7.35
C VAL A 27 11.58 -17.89 6.09
N ASP A 28 11.39 -17.29 4.92
CA ASP A 28 11.28 -18.02 3.66
C ASP A 28 12.63 -18.39 3.02
N GLY A 29 13.59 -17.47 3.08
CA GLY A 29 14.87 -17.55 2.36
C GLY A 29 14.87 -16.90 0.98
N ALA A 30 13.70 -16.59 0.39
CA ALA A 30 13.61 -15.80 -0.84
C ALA A 30 13.40 -14.29 -0.58
N GLU A 31 13.82 -13.48 -1.55
CA GLU A 31 13.70 -12.01 -1.49
C GLU A 31 12.43 -11.50 -2.20
N PHE A 32 11.91 -10.37 -1.71
CA PHE A 32 10.85 -9.64 -2.42
C PHE A 32 11.44 -8.86 -3.61
N VAL A 33 10.78 -8.95 -4.76
CA VAL A 33 11.00 -8.06 -5.89
C VAL A 33 10.10 -6.84 -5.76
N GLU A 34 10.69 -5.66 -5.85
CA GLU A 34 9.99 -4.39 -5.77
C GLU A 34 9.65 -3.82 -7.14
N ASP A 35 8.42 -3.32 -7.28
CA ASP A 35 7.98 -2.48 -8.38
C ASP A 35 7.41 -1.17 -7.82
N SER A 36 8.12 -0.07 -8.10
CA SER A 36 7.72 1.28 -7.71
C SER A 36 7.03 1.96 -8.89
N TRP A 37 5.83 2.49 -8.63
CA TRP A 37 4.98 3.04 -9.68
C TRP A 37 4.35 4.36 -9.26
N GLN A 38 3.95 5.15 -10.26
CA GLN A 38 3.26 6.42 -10.11
C GLN A 38 1.94 6.40 -10.87
N ARG A 39 0.96 7.14 -10.36
CA ARG A 39 -0.34 7.31 -11.02
C ARG A 39 -0.40 8.70 -11.64
N GLU A 40 -0.75 8.77 -12.92
CA GLU A 40 -0.90 10.06 -13.63
C GLU A 40 -1.86 11.03 -12.90
N ALA A 41 -2.93 10.49 -12.32
CA ALA A 41 -3.91 11.26 -11.55
C ALA A 41 -3.44 11.70 -10.15
N GLY A 42 -2.24 11.32 -9.72
CA GLY A 42 -1.66 11.70 -8.43
C GLY A 42 -1.29 10.51 -7.53
N GLY A 43 -0.10 10.60 -6.92
CA GLY A 43 0.45 9.61 -6.01
C GLY A 43 1.06 8.40 -6.72
N GLY A 44 1.04 7.25 -6.05
CA GLY A 44 1.68 6.03 -6.53
C GLY A 44 1.76 4.95 -5.46
N GLY A 45 2.73 4.04 -5.60
CA GLY A 45 2.91 2.95 -4.66
C GLY A 45 4.19 2.17 -4.88
N ARG A 46 4.37 1.19 -4.01
CA ARG A 46 5.50 0.26 -3.99
C ARG A 46 4.91 -1.13 -3.81
N SER A 47 4.84 -1.89 -4.89
CA SER A 47 4.40 -3.29 -4.86
C SER A 47 5.61 -4.16 -4.58
N ARG A 48 5.49 -5.12 -3.66
CA ARG A 48 6.56 -6.09 -3.39
C ARG A 48 6.01 -7.49 -3.43
N VAL A 49 6.63 -8.35 -4.23
CA VAL A 49 6.19 -9.73 -4.41
C VAL A 49 7.37 -10.69 -4.25
N LEU A 50 7.19 -11.70 -3.40
CA LEU A 50 8.02 -12.88 -3.28
C LEU A 50 7.28 -14.04 -3.97
N ARG A 51 7.98 -14.82 -4.80
CA ARG A 51 7.42 -16.00 -5.50
C ARG A 51 8.38 -17.16 -5.42
N ASN A 52 7.83 -18.37 -5.47
CA ASN A 52 8.62 -19.62 -5.49
C ASN A 52 9.58 -19.69 -4.30
N GLY A 53 9.08 -19.30 -3.13
CA GLY A 53 9.83 -19.29 -1.88
C GLY A 53 9.98 -20.68 -1.27
N GLY A 54 10.77 -20.77 -0.21
CA GLY A 54 10.96 -22.02 0.54
C GLY A 54 9.77 -22.38 1.43
N VAL A 55 8.98 -21.39 1.84
CA VAL A 55 7.82 -21.53 2.74
C VAL A 55 6.54 -21.02 2.07
N PHE A 56 6.65 -19.93 1.30
CA PHE A 56 5.53 -19.29 0.63
C PHE A 56 5.59 -19.57 -0.88
N GLU A 57 4.50 -20.10 -1.44
CA GLU A 57 4.30 -20.15 -2.88
C GLU A 57 4.35 -18.71 -3.45
N GLN A 58 3.63 -17.80 -2.78
CA GLN A 58 3.63 -16.38 -3.12
C GLN A 58 3.27 -15.52 -1.90
N ALA A 59 3.99 -14.40 -1.72
CA ALA A 59 3.65 -13.35 -0.78
C ALA A 59 3.67 -11.98 -1.48
N GLY A 60 2.63 -11.18 -1.25
CA GLY A 60 2.55 -9.80 -1.73
C GLY A 60 2.35 -8.83 -0.58
N VAL A 61 3.15 -7.77 -0.51
CA VAL A 61 3.04 -6.69 0.48
C VAL A 61 3.11 -5.37 -0.26
N ASN A 62 1.99 -4.67 -0.39
CA ASN A 62 1.85 -3.51 -1.26
C ASN A 62 1.56 -2.27 -0.45
N PHE A 63 2.37 -1.23 -0.65
CA PHE A 63 2.11 0.11 -0.17
C PHE A 63 1.51 0.95 -1.30
N SER A 64 0.52 1.77 -0.98
CA SER A 64 0.04 2.82 -1.87
C SER A 64 -0.18 4.11 -1.09
N HIS A 65 0.05 5.23 -1.79
CA HIS A 65 -0.39 6.55 -1.37
C HIS A 65 -0.83 7.30 -2.62
N VAL A 66 -2.15 7.46 -2.77
CA VAL A 66 -2.80 8.13 -3.90
C VAL A 66 -3.56 9.36 -3.42
N HIS A 67 -3.64 10.38 -4.27
CA HIS A 67 -4.37 11.60 -3.99
C HIS A 67 -5.00 12.15 -5.27
N GLY A 68 -5.98 13.04 -5.14
CA GLY A 68 -6.63 13.68 -6.28
C GLY A 68 -7.61 14.77 -5.87
N GLU A 69 -8.02 15.57 -6.86
CA GLU A 69 -8.90 16.73 -6.66
C GLU A 69 -10.37 16.35 -6.39
N ALA A 70 -10.79 15.14 -6.77
CA ALA A 70 -12.16 14.68 -6.58
C ALA A 70 -12.22 13.21 -6.13
N MET A 71 -13.04 12.95 -5.11
CA MET A 71 -13.37 11.60 -4.65
C MET A 71 -13.95 10.74 -5.78
N PRO A 72 -13.58 9.45 -5.89
CA PRO A 72 -14.11 8.55 -6.90
C PRO A 72 -15.61 8.27 -6.66
N ALA A 73 -16.35 8.04 -7.74
CA ALA A 73 -17.80 7.81 -7.69
C ALA A 73 -18.21 6.66 -6.75
N SER A 74 -17.39 5.62 -6.65
CA SER A 74 -17.61 4.50 -5.73
C SER A 74 -17.60 4.93 -4.26
N ALA A 75 -16.80 5.94 -3.89
CA ALA A 75 -16.71 6.42 -2.53
C ALA A 75 -17.79 7.48 -2.19
N THR A 76 -18.39 8.10 -3.20
CA THR A 76 -19.44 9.13 -3.03
C THR A 76 -20.85 8.56 -3.21
N ALA A 77 -21.00 7.35 -3.77
CA ALA A 77 -22.30 6.70 -3.99
C ALA A 77 -23.19 6.64 -2.74
N HIS A 78 -22.60 6.43 -1.56
CA HIS A 78 -23.31 6.42 -0.28
C HIS A 78 -23.02 7.66 0.59
N ARG A 79 -22.23 8.60 0.07
CA ARG A 79 -21.79 9.83 0.76
C ARG A 79 -21.74 11.00 -0.24
N PRO A 80 -22.89 11.48 -0.74
CA PRO A 80 -22.95 12.50 -1.78
C PRO A 80 -22.27 13.81 -1.37
N GLU A 81 -22.21 14.11 -0.08
CA GLU A 81 -21.53 15.27 0.51
C GLU A 81 -20.01 15.27 0.29
N LEU A 82 -19.44 14.13 -0.13
CA LEU A 82 -18.02 14.00 -0.48
C LEU A 82 -17.74 14.24 -1.96
N ALA A 83 -18.76 14.43 -2.79
CA ALA A 83 -18.58 14.72 -4.21
C ALA A 83 -17.78 16.00 -4.43
N GLY A 84 -16.81 15.95 -5.35
CA GLY A 84 -15.94 17.08 -5.68
C GLY A 84 -14.91 17.46 -4.61
N ARG A 85 -14.83 16.72 -3.49
CA ARG A 85 -13.82 16.96 -2.46
C ARG A 85 -12.49 16.32 -2.86
N SER A 86 -11.38 17.01 -2.59
CA SER A 86 -10.06 16.44 -2.72
C SER A 86 -9.82 15.36 -1.68
N PHE A 87 -8.92 14.44 -1.99
CA PHE A 87 -8.64 13.30 -1.13
C PHE A 87 -7.17 12.89 -1.16
N GLU A 88 -6.79 12.22 -0.10
CA GLU A 88 -5.53 11.50 0.06
C GLU A 88 -5.87 10.17 0.74
N ALA A 89 -5.36 9.06 0.20
CA ALA A 89 -5.54 7.73 0.76
C ALA A 89 -4.20 6.98 0.69
N MET A 90 -3.80 6.39 1.81
CA MET A 90 -2.58 5.60 1.90
C MET A 90 -2.78 4.37 2.78
N GLY A 91 -2.03 3.31 2.50
CA GLY A 91 -2.13 2.06 3.26
C GLY A 91 -1.14 1.00 2.80
N VAL A 92 -1.00 -0.02 3.65
CA VAL A 92 -0.34 -1.29 3.34
C VAL A 92 -1.42 -2.37 3.25
N SER A 93 -1.35 -3.20 2.21
CA SER A 93 -2.17 -4.40 2.05
C SER A 93 -1.25 -5.59 1.81
N LEU A 94 -1.63 -6.77 2.30
CA LEU A 94 -0.84 -7.97 2.09
C LEU A 94 -1.69 -9.24 1.95
N VAL A 95 -1.17 -10.19 1.19
CA VAL A 95 -1.69 -11.55 1.06
C VAL A 95 -0.48 -12.48 1.03
N VAL A 96 -0.56 -13.58 1.78
CA VAL A 96 0.49 -14.60 1.86
C VAL A 96 -0.14 -15.96 1.65
N ALA A 97 0.38 -16.72 0.69
CA ALA A 97 -0.02 -18.10 0.40
C ALA A 97 1.18 -19.02 0.70
N SER A 98 0.97 -19.98 1.59
CA SER A 98 1.96 -21.04 1.87
C SER A 98 2.00 -22.03 0.71
N ALA A 99 3.18 -22.60 0.46
CA ALA A 99 3.36 -23.72 -0.47
C ALA A 99 2.74 -25.02 0.04
#